data_AF-A0A2T1EFP3-F1
#
_entry.id   AF-A0A2T1EFP3-F1
#
_cell.length_a   1.000
_cell.length_b   1.000
_cell.length_c   1.000
_cell.angle_alpha   90.00
_cell.angle_beta   90.00
_cell.angle_gamma   90.00
#
_symmetry.space_group_name_H-M   'P 1'
#
loop_
_entity.id
_entity.type
_entity.pdbx_description
1 polymer ?
#
loop_
_entity_poly.entity_id
_entity_poly.type
_entity_poly.pdbx_seq_one_letter_code
_entity_poly.pdbx_strand_id
1 'polypeptide(L)'
;MSTANYYFPKKLEYLAAYLLGYFDGDGCAYVNKGRSGGLVCIVGAWEFTYELARILNMGSVQEHQSKKVYYWRIFSREHIQSFYNFVYTNQSLGLQRKRQKIEQILEGYKRG
;
A
#
# COMPACT_ATOMS: atom_id res chain seq x y z
N MET A 1 -0.64 22.33 -15.73
CA MET A 1 -1.07 20.98 -15.30
C MET A 1 -2.29 21.17 -14.42
N SER A 2 -3.43 20.56 -14.79
CA SER A 2 -4.66 20.62 -13.98
C SER A 2 -4.41 19.85 -12.69
N THR A 3 -4.34 20.54 -11.55
CA THR A 3 -4.27 19.90 -10.23
C THR A 3 -5.66 19.34 -9.92
N ALA A 4 -5.92 18.11 -10.33
CA ALA A 4 -7.06 17.37 -9.81
C ALA A 4 -6.91 17.34 -8.28
N ASN A 5 -7.80 18.01 -7.57
CA ASN A 5 -7.82 18.02 -6.11
C ASN A 5 -8.31 16.63 -5.66
N TYR A 6 -7.38 15.74 -5.32
CA TYR A 6 -7.72 14.47 -4.67
C TYR A 6 -8.10 14.74 -3.23
N TYR A 7 -9.36 14.48 -2.89
CA TYR A 7 -9.88 14.61 -1.53
C TYR A 7 -9.63 13.31 -0.77
N PHE A 8 -8.48 13.24 -0.10
CA PHE A 8 -8.28 12.23 0.93
C PHE A 8 -9.05 12.62 2.20
N PRO A 9 -9.65 11.65 2.92
CA PRO A 9 -10.23 11.93 4.23
C PRO A 9 -9.18 12.54 5.17
N LYS A 10 -9.53 13.65 5.83
CA LYS A 10 -8.61 14.34 6.76
C LYS A 10 -8.46 13.63 8.10
N LYS A 11 -9.48 12.88 8.53
CA LYS A 11 -9.42 12.07 9.76
C LYS A 11 -8.68 10.77 9.48
N LEU A 12 -7.74 10.42 10.35
CA LEU A 12 -6.89 9.24 10.18
C LEU A 12 -7.72 7.95 10.13
N GLU A 13 -8.78 7.81 10.94
CA GLU A 13 -9.60 6.60 10.92
C GLU A 13 -10.35 6.43 9.59
N TYR A 14 -10.77 7.52 8.96
CA TYR A 14 -11.44 7.47 7.65
C TYR A 14 -10.44 7.26 6.52
N LEU A 15 -9.24 7.82 6.64
CA LEU A 15 -8.16 7.56 5.67
C LEU A 15 -7.74 6.10 5.71
N ALA A 16 -7.59 5.51 6.90
CA ALA A 16 -7.29 4.10 7.08
C ALA A 16 -8.34 3.19 6.41
N ALA A 17 -9.63 3.42 6.70
CA ALA A 17 -10.72 2.65 6.11
C ALA A 17 -10.82 2.85 4.58
N TYR A 18 -10.64 4.08 4.11
CA TYR A 18 -10.61 4.41 2.68
C TYR A 18 -9.49 3.66 1.96
N LEU A 19 -8.27 3.69 2.50
CA LEU A 19 -7.13 3.00 1.91
C LEU A 19 -7.24 1.49 2.02
N LEU A 20 -7.83 0.94 3.09
CA LEU A 20 -8.11 -0.48 3.17
C LEU A 20 -9.02 -0.93 2.02
N GLY A 21 -10.12 -0.20 1.80
CA GLY A 21 -11.05 -0.48 0.70
C GLY A 21 -10.38 -0.38 -0.67
N TYR A 22 -9.59 0.67 -0.89
CA TYR A 22 -8.84 0.84 -2.14
C TYR A 22 -7.78 -0.27 -2.32
N PHE A 23 -7.04 -0.59 -1.26
CA PHE A 23 -6.08 -1.68 -1.26
C PHE A 23 -6.75 -3.02 -1.54
N ASP A 24 -7.96 -3.27 -1.06
CA ASP A 24 -8.71 -4.49 -1.33
C ASP A 24 -9.22 -4.60 -2.77
N GLY A 25 -9.51 -3.47 -3.42
CA GLY A 25 -9.76 -3.38 -4.87
C GLY A 25 -8.47 -3.53 -5.67
N ASP A 26 -7.66 -2.47 -5.70
CA ASP A 26 -6.56 -2.26 -6.64
C ASP A 26 -5.15 -2.44 -6.04
N GLY A 27 -5.09 -2.90 -4.79
CA GLY A 27 -3.84 -3.23 -4.12
C GLY A 27 -3.36 -4.66 -4.36
N CYS A 28 -2.06 -4.87 -4.18
CA CYS A 28 -1.44 -6.18 -4.23
C CYS A 28 -0.40 -6.33 -3.10
N ALA A 29 -0.32 -7.53 -2.55
CA ALA A 29 0.79 -7.97 -1.71
C ALA A 29 1.45 -9.17 -2.40
N TYR A 30 2.77 -9.11 -2.54
CA TYR A 30 3.59 -10.10 -3.23
C TYR A 30 4.73 -10.55 -2.31
N VAL A 31 4.69 -11.82 -1.91
CA VAL A 31 5.79 -12.49 -1.20
C VAL A 31 6.87 -12.81 -2.21
N ASN A 32 8.11 -12.44 -1.90
CA ASN A 32 9.22 -12.77 -2.78
C ASN A 32 9.49 -14.28 -2.78
N LYS A 33 9.72 -14.86 -3.97
CA LYS A 33 10.20 -16.25 -4.08
C LYS A 33 11.72 -16.27 -3.95
N GLY A 34 12.25 -17.11 -3.06
CA GLY A 34 13.69 -17.37 -2.91
C GLY A 34 14.51 -16.25 -2.22
N ARG A 35 13.87 -15.18 -1.75
CA ARG A 35 14.50 -14.10 -0.96
C ARG A 35 13.54 -13.64 0.15
N SER A 36 14.08 -13.00 1.18
CA SER A 36 13.27 -12.48 2.28
C SER A 36 12.33 -11.34 1.85
N GLY A 37 11.25 -11.17 2.61
CA GLY A 37 10.31 -10.06 2.46
C GLY A 37 9.45 -10.12 1.20
N GLY A 38 9.04 -8.94 0.73
CA GLY A 38 8.09 -8.80 -0.36
C GLY A 38 7.82 -7.37 -0.78
N LEU A 39 6.68 -7.17 -1.42
CA LEU A 39 6.19 -5.90 -1.92
C LEU A 39 4.71 -5.74 -1.58
N VAL A 40 4.34 -4.55 -1.12
CA VAL A 40 2.95 -4.09 -1.14
C VAL A 40 2.82 -2.97 -2.16
N CYS A 41 1.77 -2.97 -2.98
CA CYS A 41 1.51 -1.88 -3.90
C CYS A 41 0.03 -1.54 -4.05
N ILE A 42 -0.24 -0.33 -4.51
CA ILE A 42 -1.55 0.14 -4.99
C ILE A 42 -1.35 0.71 -6.40
N VAL A 43 -2.32 0.44 -7.29
CA VAL A 43 -2.35 0.98 -8.65
C VAL A 43 -3.32 2.17 -8.73
N GLY A 44 -2.93 3.23 -9.42
CA GLY A 44 -3.82 4.37 -9.66
C GLY A 44 -3.26 5.39 -10.64
N ALA A 45 -3.92 6.55 -10.69
CA ALA A 45 -3.40 7.72 -11.40
C ALA A 45 -2.15 8.28 -10.71
N TRP A 46 -1.37 9.10 -11.44
CA TRP A 46 -0.15 9.72 -10.92
C TRP A 46 -0.44 10.53 -9.67
N GLU A 47 -1.39 11.46 -9.75
CA GLU A 47 -1.72 12.39 -8.67
C GLU A 47 -2.18 11.65 -7.42
N PHE A 48 -3.00 10.60 -7.57
CA PHE A 48 -3.45 9.76 -6.46
C PHE A 48 -2.28 9.05 -5.78
N THR A 49 -1.46 8.35 -6.56
CA THR A 49 -0.34 7.56 -6.02
C THR A 49 0.77 8.44 -5.44
N TYR A 50 1.01 9.59 -6.04
CA TYR A 50 1.97 10.59 -5.57
C TYR A 50 1.54 11.23 -4.25
N GLU A 51 0.30 11.73 -4.18
CA GLU A 51 -0.23 12.31 -2.94
C GLU A 51 -0.29 11.27 -1.81
N LEU A 52 -0.60 10.02 -2.13
CA LEU A 52 -0.60 8.94 -1.15
C LEU A 52 0.79 8.68 -0.56
N ALA A 53 1.82 8.60 -1.41
CA ALA A 53 3.21 8.46 -0.98
C ALA A 53 3.65 9.63 -0.11
N ARG A 54 3.22 10.85 -0.44
CA ARG A 54 3.51 12.08 0.31
C ARG A 54 2.83 12.12 1.68
N ILE A 55 1.53 11.83 1.75
CA ILE A 55 0.73 11.86 2.99
C ILE A 55 1.22 10.81 3.98
N LEU A 56 1.51 9.60 3.50
CA LEU A 56 1.95 8.50 4.34
C LEU A 56 3.46 8.46 4.56
N ASN A 57 4.20 9.33 3.87
CA ASN A 57 5.65 9.42 3.92
C ASN A 57 6.34 8.05 3.78
N MET A 58 5.86 7.23 2.84
CA MET A 58 6.37 5.87 2.66
C MET A 58 6.23 5.41 1.20
N GLY A 59 7.07 4.45 0.82
CA GLY A 59 7.07 3.86 -0.51
C GLY A 59 7.58 4.81 -1.61
N SER A 60 7.44 4.37 -2.86
CA SER A 60 7.81 5.17 -4.05
C SER A 60 6.81 4.97 -5.17
N VAL A 61 6.63 6.01 -5.99
CA VAL A 61 5.76 5.94 -7.17
C VAL A 61 6.58 5.56 -8.39
N GLN A 62 6.07 4.61 -9.17
CA GLN A 62 6.70 4.11 -10.40
C GLN A 62 5.66 4.03 -11.51
N GLU A 63 5.99 4.55 -12.69
CA GLU A 63 5.14 4.42 -13.87
C GLU A 63 5.12 2.97 -14.36
N HIS A 64 3.94 2.46 -14.72
CA HIS A 64 3.83 1.16 -15.38
C HIS A 64 4.31 1.27 -16.83
N GLN A 65 4.80 0.16 -17.39
CA GLN A 65 5.32 0.11 -18.77
C GLN A 65 4.31 0.56 -19.83
N SER A 66 3.01 0.37 -19.58
CA SER A 66 1.95 0.84 -20.47
C SER A 66 1.74 2.36 -20.48
N LYS A 67 2.39 3.11 -19.57
CA LYS A 67 2.26 4.56 -19.38
C LYS A 67 0.83 5.05 -19.14
N LYS A 68 -0.05 4.16 -18.67
CA LYS A 68 -1.45 4.47 -18.36
C LYS A 68 -1.76 4.52 -16.87
N VAL A 69 -0.91 3.89 -16.06
CA VAL A 69 -1.13 3.71 -14.62
C VAL A 69 0.19 3.81 -13.87
N TYR A 70 0.10 4.11 -12.59
CA TYR A 70 1.23 4.27 -11.68
C TYR A 70 1.07 3.31 -10.51
N TYR A 71 2.19 2.75 -10.05
CA TYR A 71 2.26 1.98 -8.83
C TYR A 71 2.81 2.85 -7.72
N TRP A 72 2.10 2.94 -6.61
CA TRP A 72 2.74 3.23 -5.33
C TRP A 72 3.24 1.90 -4.73
N ARG A 73 4.55 1.78 -4.51
CA ARG A 73 5.22 0.54 -4.09
C ARG A 73 5.93 0.70 -2.76
N ILE A 74 5.75 -0.26 -1.87
CA ILE A 74 6.33 -0.30 -0.52
C ILE A 74 7.18 -1.58 -0.39
N PHE A 75 8.50 -1.42 -0.22
CA PHE A 75 9.46 -2.54 -0.16
C PHE A 75 10.13 -2.72 1.20
N SER A 76 10.29 -1.64 1.97
CA SER A 76 10.97 -1.73 3.27
C SER A 76 10.07 -2.44 4.27
N ARG A 77 10.66 -3.33 5.07
CA ARG A 77 9.93 -4.06 6.12
C ARG A 77 9.18 -3.10 7.04
N GLU A 78 9.86 -2.04 7.45
CA GLU A 78 9.32 -1.00 8.33
C GLU A 78 8.09 -0.33 7.72
N HIS A 79 8.15 0.13 6.47
CA HIS A 79 6.99 0.75 5.83
C HIS A 79 5.87 -0.24 5.56
N ILE A 80 6.17 -1.51 5.24
CA ILE A 80 5.14 -2.54 5.09
C ILE A 80 4.42 -2.79 6.43
N GLN A 81 5.17 -2.82 7.54
CA GLN A 81 4.59 -2.93 8.89
C GLN A 81 3.74 -1.70 9.23
N SER A 82 4.23 -0.49 8.93
CA SER A 82 3.48 0.75 9.15
C SER A 82 2.20 0.80 8.33
N PHE A 83 2.25 0.39 7.05
CA PHE A 83 1.06 0.26 6.20
C PHE A 83 0.06 -0.74 6.77
N TYR A 84 0.53 -1.94 7.16
CA TYR A 84 -0.30 -2.98 7.76
C TYR A 84 -1.03 -2.49 9.01
N ASN A 85 -0.29 -1.88 9.94
CA ASN A 85 -0.84 -1.34 11.18
C ASN A 85 -1.87 -0.23 10.91
N PHE A 86 -1.60 0.59 9.88
CA PHE A 86 -2.48 1.69 9.50
C PHE A 86 -3.80 1.21 8.89
N VAL A 87 -3.77 0.31 7.90
CA VAL A 87 -5.00 -0.09 7.20
C VAL A 87 -5.80 -1.16 7.93
N TYR A 88 -5.17 -2.00 8.76
CA TYR A 88 -5.84 -3.04 9.55
C TYR A 88 -6.04 -2.64 11.02
N THR A 89 -6.21 -1.34 11.31
CA THR A 89 -6.53 -0.88 12.68
C THR A 89 -7.82 -1.52 13.20
N ASN A 90 -8.84 -1.69 12.35
CA ASN A 90 -9.99 -2.52 12.66
C ASN A 90 -9.75 -3.95 12.12
N GLN A 91 -9.49 -4.88 13.03
CA GLN A 91 -9.15 -6.26 12.68
C GLN A 91 -10.31 -7.05 12.04
N SER A 92 -11.55 -6.57 12.15
CA SER A 92 -12.73 -7.22 11.55
C SER A 92 -12.99 -6.79 10.11
N LEU A 93 -12.19 -5.87 9.55
CA LEU A 93 -12.35 -5.37 8.19
C LEU A 93 -11.23 -5.86 7.27
N GLY A 94 -11.57 -5.89 5.97
CA GLY A 94 -10.65 -6.15 4.88
C GLY A 94 -10.56 -7.60 4.42
N LEU A 95 -10.01 -7.81 3.22
CA LEU A 95 -9.90 -9.14 2.63
C LEU A 95 -8.80 -9.96 3.32
N GLN A 96 -9.21 -11.03 4.00
CA GLN A 96 -8.31 -11.93 4.72
C GLN A 96 -7.13 -12.42 3.86
N ARG A 97 -7.39 -12.73 2.58
CA ARG A 97 -6.35 -13.17 1.63
C ARG A 97 -5.22 -12.15 1.43
N LYS A 98 -5.51 -10.84 1.49
CA LYS A 98 -4.50 -9.79 1.29
C LYS A 98 -3.75 -9.54 2.60
N ARG A 99 -4.47 -9.53 3.72
CA ARG A 99 -3.91 -9.47 5.07
C ARG A 99 -2.86 -10.57 5.29
N GLN A 100 -3.23 -11.81 5.04
CA GLN A 100 -2.35 -12.98 5.20
C GLN A 100 -1.08 -12.88 4.35
N LYS A 101 -1.17 -12.33 3.13
CA LYS A 101 0.03 -12.13 2.30
C LYS A 101 0.98 -11.10 2.91
N ILE A 102 0.46 -10.03 3.52
CA ILE A 102 1.32 -9.04 4.20
C ILE A 102 1.95 -9.65 5.44
N GLU A 103 1.18 -10.42 6.22
CA GLU A 103 1.70 -11.17 7.38
C GLU A 103 2.85 -12.12 6.95
N GLN A 104 2.66 -12.89 5.88
CA GLN A 104 3.71 -13.75 5.29
C GLN A 104 4.95 -12.96 4.85
N ILE A 105 4.77 -11.76 4.27
CA ILE A 105 5.89 -10.88 3.91
C ILE A 105 6.69 -10.50 5.17
N LEU A 106 5.99 -10.06 6.22
CA LEU A 106 6.58 -9.58 7.48
C LEU A 106 7.31 -10.69 8.25
N GLU A 107 6.75 -11.90 8.25
CA GLU A 107 7.35 -13.12 8.81
C GLU A 107 8.53 -13.62 7.99
N GLY A 108 8.50 -13.43 6.66
CA GLY A 108 9.53 -13.86 5.73
C GLY A 108 10.86 -13.08 5.83
N TYR A 109 10.91 -12.00 6.63
CA TYR A 109 12.18 -11.35 6.94
C TYR A 109 12.96 -12.20 7.94
N LYS A 110 14.07 -12.78 7.49
CA LYS A 110 15.03 -13.46 8.37
C LYS A 110 15.43 -12.48 9.47
N ARG A 111 15.33 -12.90 10.74
CA ARG A 111 15.95 -12.19 11.86
C ARG A 111 17.43 -12.07 11.52
N GLY A 112 17.87 -10.84 11.25
CA GLY A 112 19.29 -10.51 11.19
C GLY A 112 19.89 -10.63 12.58
#